data_AF-A0A2T2UDD1-F1
#
_entry.id   AF-A0A2T2UDD1-F1
#
_cell.length_a   1.000
_cell.length_b   1.000
_cell.length_c   1.000
_cell.angle_alpha   90.00
_cell.angle_beta   90.00
_cell.angle_gamma   90.00
#
_symmetry.space_group_name_H-M   'P 1'
#
loop_
_entity.id
_entity.type
_entity.pdbx_description
1 polymer ?
#
loop_
_entity_poly.entity_id
_entity_poly.type
_entity_poly.pdbx_seq_one_letter_code
_entity_poly.pdbx_strand_id
1 'polypeptide(L)' 'AQIAFDRDGPMRVASQLNEALAAGDWKLYTQYLDRLDDITVEDVQRVAQDYLRPETSTTGRYVPSEE' A
#
# COMPACT_ATOMS: atom_id res chain seq x y z
N ALA A 1 10.85 9.61 -7.87
CA ALA A 1 12.04 8.79 -8.20
C ALA A 1 11.81 7.29 -7.97
N GLN A 2 11.36 6.86 -6.79
CA GLN A 2 11.16 5.44 -6.47
C GLN A 2 10.09 4.73 -7.32
N ILE A 3 8.91 5.32 -7.51
CA ILE A 3 7.83 4.70 -8.32
C ILE A 3 8.20 4.57 -9.81
N ALA A 4 9.00 5.51 -10.32
CA ALA A 4 9.51 5.44 -11.70
C ALA A 4 10.48 4.27 -11.86
N PHE A 5 11.36 4.03 -10.88
CA PHE A 5 12.22 2.84 -10.84
C PHE A 5 11.41 1.55 -10.62
N ASP A 6 10.36 1.60 -9.81
CA ASP A 6 9.50 0.45 -9.55
C ASP A 6 8.63 0.05 -10.75
N ARG A 7 8.49 0.91 -11.74
CA ARG A 7 7.84 0.64 -13.03
C ARG A 7 8.84 0.45 -14.16
N ASP A 8 10.12 0.34 -13.83
CA ASP A 8 11.16 0.08 -14.81
C ASP A 8 11.13 -1.40 -15.23
N GLY A 9 10.99 -1.62 -16.53
CA GLY A 9 10.86 -2.95 -17.14
C GLY A 9 9.42 -3.52 -17.20
N PRO A 10 9.09 -4.25 -18.28
CA PRO A 10 7.73 -4.70 -18.58
C PRO A 10 7.15 -5.68 -17.54
N MET A 11 7.99 -6.50 -16.91
CA MET A 11 7.53 -7.46 -15.89
C MET A 11 7.02 -6.78 -14.63
N ARG A 12 7.67 -5.68 -14.20
CA ARG A 12 7.24 -4.94 -13.01
C ARG A 12 5.93 -4.20 -13.23
N VAL A 13 5.73 -3.69 -14.45
CA VAL A 13 4.46 -3.10 -14.89
C VAL A 13 3.35 -4.14 -14.88
N ALA A 14 3.58 -5.31 -15.50
CA ALA A 14 2.60 -6.39 -15.56
C ALA A 14 2.21 -6.90 -14.16
N SER A 15 3.18 -7.06 -13.26
CA SER A 15 2.92 -7.49 -11.88
C SER A 15 2.07 -6.49 -11.11
N GLN A 16 2.39 -5.20 -11.14
CA GLN A 16 1.60 -4.18 -10.44
C GLN A 16 0.18 -4.01 -11.03
N LEU A 17 0.04 -4.14 -12.35
CA LEU A 17 -1.28 -4.14 -12.98
C LEU A 17 -2.12 -5.36 -12.55
N ASN A 18 -1.49 -6.53 -12.44
CA ASN A 18 -2.15 -7.74 -11.94
C ASN A 18 -2.64 -7.59 -10.49
N GLU A 19 -1.85 -6.95 -9.62
CA GLU A 19 -2.29 -6.61 -8.25
C GLU A 19 -3.48 -5.65 -8.25
N ALA A 20 -3.47 -4.62 -9.11
CA ALA A 20 -4.61 -3.70 -9.23
C ALA A 20 -5.89 -4.41 -9.71
N LEU A 21 -5.76 -5.38 -10.62
CA LEU A 21 -6.86 -6.24 -11.04
C LEU A 21 -7.37 -7.12 -9.88
N ALA A 22 -6.47 -7.71 -9.10
CA ALA A 22 -6.83 -8.53 -7.93
C ALA A 22 -7.53 -7.71 -6.83
N ALA A 23 -7.14 -6.44 -6.67
CA ALA A 23 -7.80 -5.47 -5.80
C ALA A 23 -9.17 -5.00 -6.32
N GLY A 24 -9.56 -5.38 -7.54
CA GLY A 24 -10.89 -5.14 -8.12
C GLY A 24 -11.01 -3.89 -8.99
N ASP A 25 -9.95 -3.09 -9.15
CA ASP A 25 -9.93 -1.93 -10.04
C ASP A 25 -8.54 -1.70 -10.63
N TRP A 26 -8.38 -2.03 -11.92
CA TRP A 26 -7.12 -1.84 -12.64
C TRP A 26 -6.67 -0.37 -12.69
N LYS A 27 -7.60 0.60 -12.58
CA LYS A 27 -7.27 2.04 -12.61
C LYS A 27 -6.44 2.45 -11.41
N LEU A 28 -6.42 1.65 -10.33
CA LEU A 28 -5.50 1.86 -9.21
C LEU A 28 -4.05 1.94 -9.69
N TYR A 29 -3.65 1.16 -10.70
CA TYR A 29 -2.31 1.24 -11.25
C TYR A 29 -2.01 2.60 -11.89
N THR A 30 -2.92 3.14 -12.71
CA THR A 30 -2.67 4.37 -13.45
C THR A 30 -2.88 5.63 -12.61
N GLN A 31 -3.83 5.63 -11.68
CA GLN A 31 -4.23 6.79 -10.90
C GLN A 31 -3.49 6.94 -9.56
N TYR A 32 -2.63 5.98 -9.21
CA TYR A 32 -1.96 5.95 -7.91
C TYR A 32 -1.21 7.24 -7.58
N LEU A 33 -0.44 7.78 -8.53
CA LEU A 33 0.36 8.99 -8.32
C LEU A 33 -0.53 10.22 -8.15
N ASP A 34 -1.50 10.41 -9.04
CA ASP A 34 -2.42 11.54 -8.96
C ASP A 34 -3.17 11.55 -7.62
N ARG A 35 -3.66 10.38 -7.18
CA ARG A 35 -4.34 10.25 -5.88
C ARG A 35 -3.42 10.48 -4.69
N LEU A 36 -2.12 10.15 -4.80
CA LEU A 36 -1.16 10.42 -3.74
C LEU A 36 -0.88 11.93 -3.63
N ASP A 37 -0.77 12.63 -4.75
CA ASP A 37 -0.50 14.07 -4.78
C ASP A 37 -1.67 14.88 -4.18
N ASP A 38 -2.89 14.34 -4.22
CA ASP A 38 -4.09 14.95 -3.61
C ASP A 38 -4.19 14.76 -2.08
N ILE A 39 -3.36 13.91 -1.46
CA ILE A 39 -3.48 13.59 -0.01
C ILE A 39 -2.85 14.67 0.86
N THR A 40 -3.60 15.08 1.90
CA THR A 40 -3.13 16.04 2.91
C THR A 40 -2.62 15.35 4.18
N VAL A 41 -1.91 16.10 5.03
CA VAL A 41 -1.47 15.61 6.36
C VAL A 41 -2.68 15.32 7.25
N GLU A 42 -3.71 16.15 7.15
CA GLU A 42 -4.96 16.03 7.89
C GLU A 42 -5.71 14.74 7.51
N ASP A 43 -5.69 14.35 6.23
CA ASP A 43 -6.27 13.08 5.78
C ASP A 43 -5.56 11.87 6.40
N VAL A 44 -4.22 11.89 6.43
CA VAL A 44 -3.42 10.83 7.04
C VAL A 44 -3.72 10.75 8.54
N GLN A 45 -3.74 11.88 9.23
CA GLN A 45 -4.03 11.93 10.67
C GLN A 45 -5.43 11.40 11.00
N ARG A 46 -6.44 11.77 10.21
CA ARG A 46 -7.82 11.32 10.36
C ARG A 46 -7.92 9.80 10.18
N VAL A 47 -7.40 9.25 9.08
CA VAL A 47 -7.45 7.81 8.79
C VAL A 47 -6.69 7.01 9.84
N ALA A 48 -5.55 7.51 10.33
CA ALA A 48 -4.80 6.85 11.41
C ALA A 48 -5.66 6.70 12.69
N GLN A 49 -6.40 7.75 13.06
CA GLN A 49 -7.31 7.71 14.21
C GLN A 49 -8.49 6.74 14.01
N ASP A 50 -8.96 6.59 12.77
CA ASP A 50 -10.08 5.70 12.43
C ASP A 50 -9.71 4.20 12.47
N TYR A 51 -8.49 3.84 12.05
CA TYR A 51 -8.11 2.43 11.86
C TYR A 51 -7.13 1.88 12.90
N LEU A 52 -6.23 2.70 13.46
CA LEU A 52 -5.22 2.24 14.41
C LEU A 52 -5.76 2.24 15.85
N ARG A 53 -6.79 1.42 16.07
CA ARG A 53 -7.49 1.31 17.35
C ARG A 53 -7.18 -0.01 18.07
N PRO A 54 -7.15 -0.03 19.42
CA PRO A 54 -6.90 -1.25 20.17
C PRO A 54 -7.87 -2.39 19.84
N GLU A 55 -9.13 -2.08 19.54
CA GLU A 55 -10.19 -3.04 19.25
C GLU A 55 -9.96 -3.81 17.93
N THR A 56 -9.19 -3.23 17.01
CA THR A 56 -8.83 -3.84 15.72
C THR A 56 -7.37 -4.31 15.66
N SER A 57 -6.66 -4.28 16.80
CA SER A 57 -5.25 -4.65 16.88
C SER A 57 -5.06 -6.15 17.09
N THR A 58 -4.21 -6.78 16.28
CA THR A 58 -3.73 -8.15 16.50
C THR A 58 -2.23 -8.13 16.79
N THR A 59 -1.82 -8.63 17.95
CA THR A 59 -0.40 -8.67 18.35
C THR A 59 0.17 -10.08 18.20
N GLY A 60 1.29 -10.21 17.48
CA GLY A 60 2.06 -11.44 17.36
C GLY A 60 3.48 -11.27 17.91
N ARG A 61 3.98 -12.26 18.65
CA ARG A 61 5.37 -12.30 19.13
C ARG A 61 6.01 -13.61 18.69
N TYR A 62 7.08 -13.51 17.90
CA TYR A 62 7.93 -14.65 17.59
C TYR A 62 8.96 -14.84 18.70
N VAL A 63 9.11 -16.08 19.16
CA VAL A 63 10.16 -16.49 20.10
C VAL A 63 10.96 -17.59 19.41
N PRO A 64 12.19 -17.33 18.95
CA PRO A 64 13.01 -18.35 18.31
C PRO A 64 13.40 -19.43 19.31
N SER A 65 13.55 -20.67 18.83
CA SER A 65 14.20 -21.74 19.56
C SER A 65 15.72 -21.53 19.56
N GLU A 66 16.38 -21.98 20.62
CA GLU A 66 17.84 -22.06 20.67
C GLU A 66 18.28 -23.31 19.89
N GLU A 67 18.60 -23.16 18.60
CA GLU A 67 19.39 -24.13 17.83
C GLU A 67 20.36 -23.39 16.90
#